data_AF-A0A527IEQ6-F1
#
_entry.id   AF-A0A527IEQ6-F1
#
_cell.length_a   1.000
_cell.length_b   1.000
_cell.length_c   1.000
_cell.angle_alpha   90.00
_cell.angle_beta   90.00
_cell.angle_gamma   90.00
#
_symmetry.space_group_name_H-M   'P 1'
#
loop_
_entity.id
_entity.type
_entity.pdbx_description
1 polymer ?
#
loop_
_entity_poly.entity_id
_entity_poly.type
_entity_poly.pdbx_seq_one_letter_code
_entity_poly.pdbx_strand_id
1 'polypeptide(L)' 'MSHDLFEAAKAAMARAYAPYSKFPVGAALRTEDGRVFTGANIEVASYPEGWCAETTALGHYIMGGGGKIVEIAVIAERMA' A
#
# COMPACT_ATOMS: atom_id res chain seq x y z
N MET A 1 -5.01 -9.99 -12.03
CA MET A 1 -4.49 -8.75 -11.43
C MET A 1 -3.90 -7.93 -12.55
N SER A 2 -4.31 -6.67 -12.69
CA SER A 2 -3.75 -5.82 -13.74
C SER A 2 -2.23 -5.65 -13.50
N HIS A 3 -1.44 -5.83 -14.56
CA HIS A 3 0.03 -5.79 -14.45
C HIS A 3 0.52 -4.45 -13.90
N ASP A 4 -0.17 -3.36 -14.24
CA ASP A 4 0.15 -2.02 -13.75
C ASP A 4 -0.18 -1.82 -12.25
N LEU A 5 -1.21 -2.48 -11.69
CA LEU A 5 -1.44 -2.43 -10.23
C LEU A 5 -0.33 -3.15 -9.47
N PHE A 6 0.16 -4.27 -10.01
CA PHE A 6 1.29 -4.99 -9.43
C PHE A 6 2.54 -4.10 -9.39
N GLU A 7 2.90 -3.46 -10.50
CA GLU A 7 4.06 -2.57 -10.56
C GLU A 7 3.89 -1.33 -9.66
N ALA A 8 2.67 -0.79 -9.55
CA ALA A 8 2.37 0.30 -8.63
C ALA A 8 2.54 -0.11 -7.16
N ALA A 9 2.04 -1.30 -6.77
CA ALA A 9 2.21 -1.84 -5.42
C ALA A 9 3.69 -2.13 -5.13
N LYS A 10 4.45 -2.61 -6.13
CA LYS A 10 5.89 -2.86 -6.02
C LYS A 10 6.71 -1.59 -5.84
N ALA A 11 6.38 -0.55 -6.59
CA ALA A 11 6.99 0.77 -6.42
C ALA A 11 6.67 1.38 -5.04
N ALA A 12 5.47 1.12 -4.51
CA ALA A 12 5.09 1.53 -3.16
C ALA A 12 5.86 0.76 -2.08
N MET A 13 5.97 -0.58 -2.21
CA MET A 13 6.71 -1.44 -1.30
C MET A 13 8.16 -0.98 -1.11
N ALA A 14 8.81 -0.49 -2.17
CA ALA A 14 10.17 0.07 -2.12
C ALA A 14 10.31 1.33 -1.25
N ARG A 15 9.19 1.91 -0.80
CA ARG A 15 9.12 3.07 0.10
C ARG A 15 8.67 2.71 1.52
N ALA A 16 8.51 1.43 1.82
CA ALA A 16 8.15 0.97 3.15
C ALA A 16 9.15 1.48 4.20
N TYR A 17 8.62 1.97 5.32
CA TYR A 17 9.41 2.22 6.52
C TYR A 17 9.18 1.05 7.47
N ALA A 18 10.02 0.02 7.38
CA ALA A 18 9.89 -1.21 8.16
C ALA A 18 11.19 -1.63 8.86
N PRO A 19 11.84 -0.75 9.67
CA PRO A 19 13.14 -1.06 10.26
C PRO A 19 13.07 -2.13 11.36
N TYR A 20 11.89 -2.40 11.93
CA TYR A 20 11.75 -3.31 13.07
C TYR A 20 11.45 -4.74 12.59
N SER A 21 10.45 -4.94 11.74
CA SER A 21 10.14 -6.27 11.18
C SER A 21 11.05 -6.66 10.02
N LYS A 22 11.61 -5.68 9.30
CA LYS A 22 12.30 -5.88 8.01
C LYS A 22 11.41 -6.57 6.97
N PHE A 23 10.10 -6.35 7.06
CA PHE A 23 9.10 -6.93 6.17
C PHE A 23 8.40 -5.83 5.36
N PRO A 24 8.90 -5.48 4.17
CA PRO A 24 8.29 -4.45 3.34
C PRO A 24 7.03 -4.98 2.66
N VAL A 25 5.96 -4.18 2.73
CA VAL A 25 4.67 -4.44 2.11
C VAL A 25 4.25 -3.21 1.30
N GLY A 26 3.72 -3.43 0.11
CA GLY A 26 3.15 -2.39 -0.74
C GLY A 26 1.74 -2.71 -1.18
N ALA A 27 0.93 -1.67 -1.33
CA ALA A 27 -0.45 -1.78 -1.81
C ALA A 27 -0.72 -0.73 -2.90
N ALA A 28 -1.59 -1.09 -3.84
CA ALA A 28 -2.13 -0.19 -4.84
C ALA A 28 -3.62 -0.49 -5.05
N LEU A 29 -4.45 0.54 -4.99
CA LEU A 29 -5.90 0.43 -5.21
C LEU A 29 -6.31 1.28 -6.41
N ARG A 30 -7.32 0.81 -7.15
CA ARG A 30 -7.93 1.52 -8.28
C ARG A 30 -9.37 1.88 -7.99
N THR A 31 -9.75 3.10 -8.30
CA THR A 31 -11.15 3.55 -8.28
C THR A 31 -11.84 3.34 -9.64
N GLU A 32 -13.17 3.33 -9.64
CA GLU A 32 -13.99 3.14 -10.86
C GLU A 32 -13.71 4.19 -11.95
N ASP A 33 -13.28 5.40 -11.56
CA ASP A 33 -12.85 6.47 -12.46
C ASP A 33 -11.38 6.38 -12.91
N GLY A 34 -10.70 5.28 -12.57
CA GLY A 34 -9.37 4.93 -13.08
C GLY A 34 -8.19 5.47 -12.28
N ARG A 35 -8.40 6.31 -11.25
CA ARG A 35 -7.31 6.79 -10.38
C ARG A 35 -6.70 5.63 -9.58
N VAL A 36 -5.39 5.72 -9.34
CA VAL A 36 -4.64 4.72 -8.56
C VAL A 36 -4.03 5.40 -7.35
N PHE A 37 -4.25 4.81 -6.17
CA PHE A 37 -3.68 5.26 -4.91
C PHE A 37 -2.81 4.15 -4.34
N THR A 38 -1.63 4.51 -3.85
CA THR A 38 -0.64 3.54 -3.37
C THR A 38 -0.27 3.79 -1.93
N GLY A 39 0.23 2.76 -1.25
CA GLY A 39 0.65 2.83 0.14
C GLY A 39 1.70 1.77 0.44
N ALA A 40 2.49 2.04 1.47
CA ALA A 40 3.48 1.13 2.02
C ALA A 40 3.28 1.03 3.52
N ASN A 41 3.74 -0.05 4.15
CA ASN A 41 3.71 -0.14 5.60
C ASN A 41 4.68 0.87 6.23
N ILE A 42 4.25 1.44 7.36
CA ILE A 42 4.99 2.43 8.13
C ILE A 42 4.98 1.96 9.57
N GLU A 43 6.13 1.50 10.05
CA GLU A 43 6.26 1.06 11.43
C GLU A 43 6.62 2.21 12.36
N VAL A 44 6.33 2.01 13.64
CA VAL A 44 6.68 2.94 14.73
C VAL A 44 7.16 2.09 15.90
N ALA A 45 8.13 2.55 16.69
CA ALA A 45 8.64 1.78 17.83
C ALA A 45 7.57 1.40 18.88
N SER A 46 6.50 2.19 19.00
CA SER A 46 5.37 1.92 19.90
C SER A 46 4.32 1.08 19.19
N TYR A 47 4.38 -0.23 19.39
CA TYR A 47 3.37 -1.13 18.81
C TYR A 47 2.08 -1.02 19.64
N PRO A 48 0.88 -0.98 19.00
CA PRO A 48 0.58 -1.32 17.61
C PRO A 48 0.32 -0.11 16.67
N GLU A 49 0.92 1.05 16.93
CA GLU A 49 0.60 2.31 16.20
C GLU A 49 1.11 2.35 14.74
N GLY A 50 1.77 1.29 14.27
CA GLY A 50 2.21 1.18 12.88
C GLY A 50 1.05 1.00 11.90
N TRP A 51 1.27 1.37 10.65
CA TRP A 51 0.28 1.26 9.59
C TRP A 51 0.65 0.18 8.59
N CYS A 52 -0.33 -0.65 8.23
CA CYS A 52 -0.24 -1.55 7.09
C CYS A 52 -0.26 -0.76 5.78
N ALA A 53 0.22 -1.37 4.69
CA ALA A 53 0.30 -0.72 3.39
C ALA A 53 -1.08 -0.30 2.85
N GLU A 54 -2.09 -1.12 3.13
CA GLU A 54 -3.49 -0.91 2.78
C GLU A 54 -4.06 0.32 3.49
N THR A 55 -3.75 0.49 4.78
CA THR A 55 -4.19 1.66 5.56
C THR A 55 -3.60 2.94 5.00
N THR A 56 -2.31 2.93 4.65
CA THR A 56 -1.66 4.06 3.98
C THR A 56 -2.31 4.37 2.63
N ALA A 57 -2.57 3.33 1.80
CA ALA A 57 -3.21 3.50 0.49
C ALA A 57 -4.64 4.06 0.61
N LEU A 58 -5.42 3.56 1.58
CA LEU A 58 -6.75 4.06 1.91
C LEU A 58 -6.71 5.49 2.42
N GLY A 59 -5.72 5.86 3.23
CA GLY A 59 -5.50 7.24 3.67
C GLY A 59 -5.30 8.18 2.48
N HIS A 60 -4.41 7.85 1.55
CA HIS A 60 -4.22 8.62 0.32
C HIS A 60 -5.48 8.66 -0.55
N TYR A 61 -6.21 7.57 -0.64
CA TYR A 61 -7.47 7.48 -1.38
C TYR A 61 -8.56 8.40 -0.80
N ILE A 62 -8.75 8.40 0.52
CA ILE A 62 -9.71 9.28 1.19
C ILE A 62 -9.31 10.75 0.98
N MET A 63 -8.03 11.08 1.19
CA MET A 63 -7.51 12.43 0.99
C MET A 63 -7.55 12.87 -0.49
N GLY A 64 -7.51 11.91 -1.41
CA GLY A 64 -7.64 12.12 -2.85
C GLY A 64 -9.08 12.25 -3.36
N GLY A 65 -10.07 12.27 -2.46
CA GLY A 65 -11.49 12.48 -2.82
C GLY A 65 -12.33 11.21 -2.89
N GLY A 66 -11.77 10.05 -2.54
CA GLY A 66 -12.54 8.82 -2.43
C GLY A 66 -13.14 8.31 -3.76
N GLY A 67 -14.19 7.51 -3.67
CA GLY A 67 -14.93 6.93 -4.80
C GLY A 67 -15.30 5.45 -4.58
N LYS A 68 -15.63 4.75 -5.65
CA LYS A 68 -15.83 3.30 -5.58
C LYS A 68 -14.52 2.60 -5.93
N ILE A 69 -13.99 1.78 -5.01
CA ILE A 69 -12.81 0.94 -5.25
C ILE A 69 -13.24 -0.27 -6.09
N VAL A 70 -12.49 -0.57 -7.15
CA VAL A 70 -12.79 -1.69 -8.08
C VAL A 70 -11.73 -2.79 -8.08
N GLU A 71 -10.49 -2.47 -7.71
CA GLU A 71 -9.40 -3.43 -7.62
C GLU A 71 -8.39 -2.99 -6.54
N ILE A 72 -7.77 -3.94 -5.87
CA ILE A 72 -6.63 -3.70 -4.98
C ILE A 72 -5.59 -4.82 -5.18
N ALA A 73 -4.33 -4.43 -5.21
CA ALA A 73 -3.17 -5.31 -5.19
C ALA A 73 -2.38 -5.06 -3.91
N VAL A 74 -2.01 -6.14 -3.22
CA VAL A 74 -1.14 -6.10 -2.04
C VAL A 74 0.00 -7.08 -2.30
N ILE A 75 1.23 -6.63 -2.10
CA ILE A 75 2.42 -7.45 -2.28
C ILE A 75 3.35 -7.28 -1.08
N ALA A 76 4.14 -8.32 -0.82
CA ALA A 76 5.19 -8.29 0.17
C ALA A 76 6.42 -9.02 -0.36
N GLU A 77 7.59 -8.69 0.18
CA GLU A 77 8.78 -9.45 -0.12
C GLU A 77 8.68 -10.86 0.49
N ARG A 78 9.04 -11.88 -0.30
CA ARG A 78 9.14 -13.24 0.22
C ARG A 78 10.41 -13.32 1.06
N MET A 79 10.27 -13.36 2.37
CA MET A 79 11.40 -13.64 3.27
C MET A 79 11.87 -15.08 3.05
N ALA A 80 13.19 -15.26 2.99
CA ALA A 80 13.84 -16.56 2.92
C ALA A 80 13.83 -17.26 4.29
#